data_AF-B7PC02-F1
#
_entry.id   AF-B7PC02-F1
#
_cell.length_a   1.000
_cell.length_b   1.000
_cell.length_c   1.000
_cell.angle_alpha   90.00
_cell.angle_beta   90.00
_cell.angle_gamma   90.00
#
_symmetry.space_group_name_H-M   'P 1'
#
loop_
_entity.id
_entity.type
_entity.pdbx_description
1 polymer ?
#
loop_
_entity_poly.entity_id
_entity_poly.type
_entity_poly.pdbx_seq_one_letter_code
_entity_poly.pdbx_strand_id
1 'polypeptide(L)'
;MSVFCTMPSGNYTSPSYCLDERFNGHILDPIKRDLNKYWPSLNHAEARYFAFWRHQWQKHGSCATDVPKLNGIFNFFNSTLAIYHKYNIFE
;
A
#
# COMPACT_ATOMS: atom_id res chain seq x y z
N MET A 1 -10.51 5.53 2.25
CA MET A 1 -9.32 6.40 2.17
C MET A 1 -8.37 5.84 1.13
N SER A 2 -8.30 6.43 -0.06
CA SER A 2 -7.18 6.18 -0.97
C SER A 2 -6.07 7.12 -0.54
N VAL A 3 -5.08 6.62 0.18
CA VAL A 3 -3.86 7.38 0.51
C VAL A 3 -3.04 7.48 -0.78
N PHE A 4 -3.44 8.40 -1.66
CA PHE A 4 -2.63 8.79 -2.80
C PHE A 4 -1.44 9.57 -2.27
N CYS A 5 -0.25 8.97 -2.36
CA CYS A 5 1.01 9.62 -2.07
C CYS A 5 1.13 10.89 -2.94
N THR A 6 1.10 12.06 -2.30
CA THR A 6 1.38 13.34 -2.94
C THR A 6 2.89 13.52 -3.07
N MET A 7 3.38 13.79 -4.28
CA MET A 7 4.71 14.36 -4.53
C MET A 7 4.58 15.61 -5.43
N PRO A 8 5.41 16.65 -5.22
CA PRO A 8 5.32 17.90 -5.95
C PRO A 8 6.12 17.84 -7.27
N SER A 9 5.68 18.67 -8.23
CA SER A 9 6.38 19.19 -9.42
C SER A 9 6.06 18.60 -10.80
N GLY A 10 5.47 19.48 -11.62
CA GLY A 10 5.78 19.63 -13.05
C GLY A 10 5.04 18.76 -14.06
N ASN A 11 4.63 17.55 -13.71
CA ASN A 11 3.89 16.67 -14.62
C ASN A 11 2.82 15.92 -13.83
N TYR A 12 1.55 16.02 -14.24
CA TYR A 12 0.40 15.53 -13.47
C TYR A 12 0.32 13.99 -13.35
N THR A 13 1.32 13.27 -13.84
CA THR A 13 1.42 11.82 -13.75
C THR A 13 2.16 11.40 -12.49
N SER A 14 1.47 10.71 -11.59
CA SER A 14 2.12 10.05 -10.45
C SER A 14 3.06 8.95 -10.94
N PRO A 15 4.26 8.81 -10.36
CA PRO A 15 5.16 7.71 -10.70
C PRO A 15 4.47 6.37 -10.40
N SER A 16 4.68 5.40 -11.27
CA SER A 16 4.10 4.06 -11.13
C SER A 16 5.01 2.98 -11.68
N TYR A 17 4.95 1.78 -11.10
CA TYR A 17 5.77 0.63 -11.52
C TYR A 17 7.27 0.92 -11.54
N CYS A 18 7.76 1.60 -10.49
CA CYS A 18 9.15 2.05 -10.40
C CYS A 18 10.17 0.94 -10.14
N LEU A 19 9.75 -0.24 -9.68
CA LEU A 19 10.60 -1.40 -9.47
C LEU A 19 10.04 -2.62 -10.18
N ASP A 20 10.92 -3.39 -10.82
CA ASP A 20 10.61 -4.71 -11.37
C ASP A 20 11.00 -5.80 -10.35
N GLU A 21 10.14 -6.00 -9.35
CA GLU A 21 10.34 -7.02 -8.32
C GLU A 21 9.12 -7.93 -8.14
N ARG A 22 9.38 -9.15 -7.68
CA ARG A 22 8.33 -10.11 -7.36
C ARG A 22 7.70 -9.76 -6.02
N PHE A 23 6.39 -9.59 -6.03
CA PHE A 23 5.62 -9.41 -4.81
C PHE A 23 5.48 -10.73 -4.04
N ASN A 24 6.15 -10.84 -2.88
CA ASN A 24 5.99 -11.96 -1.97
C ASN A 24 4.97 -11.62 -0.87
N GLY A 25 3.86 -12.34 -0.87
CA GLY A 25 2.75 -12.09 0.02
C GLY A 25 2.93 -12.47 1.48
N HIS A 26 3.75 -13.48 1.74
CA HIS A 26 4.00 -13.98 3.08
C HIS A 26 4.63 -12.92 3.98
N ILE A 27 5.29 -11.92 3.37
CA ILE A 27 5.81 -10.74 4.07
C ILE A 27 4.70 -10.00 4.83
N LEU A 28 3.45 -10.08 4.36
CA LEU A 28 2.30 -9.41 4.98
C LEU A 28 1.60 -10.24 6.04
N ASP A 29 1.94 -11.51 6.23
CA ASP A 29 1.25 -12.40 7.17
C ASP A 29 1.10 -11.81 8.59
N PRO A 30 2.11 -11.10 9.17
CA PRO A 30 1.97 -10.49 10.49
C PRO A 30 0.88 -9.42 10.60
N ILE A 31 0.56 -8.73 9.49
CA ILE A 31 -0.41 -7.62 9.44
C ILE A 31 -1.62 -7.92 8.56
N LYS A 32 -1.72 -9.15 8.03
CA LYS A 32 -2.73 -9.56 7.05
C LYS A 32 -4.16 -9.40 7.58
N ARG A 33 -4.37 -9.72 8.86
CA ARG A 33 -5.67 -9.56 9.52
C ARG A 33 -6.12 -8.09 9.51
N ASP A 34 -5.19 -7.18 9.79
CA ASP A 34 -5.50 -5.75 9.86
C ASP A 34 -5.69 -5.17 8.45
N LEU A 35 -4.90 -5.63 7.47
CA LEU A 35 -5.12 -5.30 6.06
C LEU A 35 -6.49 -5.78 5.56
N ASN A 36 -6.92 -6.99 5.92
CA ASN A 36 -8.25 -7.50 5.57
C ASN A 36 -9.37 -6.61 6.13
N LYS A 37 -9.21 -6.13 7.37
CA LYS A 37 -10.23 -5.36 8.07
C LYS A 37 -10.28 -3.90 7.61
N TYR A 38 -9.13 -3.26 7.46
CA TYR A 38 -9.01 -1.81 7.28
C TYR A 38 -8.65 -1.39 5.86
N TRP A 39 -8.11 -2.30 5.05
CA TRP A 39 -7.83 -2.07 3.63
C TRP A 39 -8.34 -3.19 2.72
N PRO A 40 -9.64 -3.53 2.79
CA PRO A 40 -10.25 -4.53 1.92
C PRO A 40 -10.30 -4.06 0.46
N SER A 41 -10.36 -5.01 -0.46
CA SER A 41 -10.83 -4.70 -1.81
C SER A 41 -12.34 -4.51 -1.80
N LEU A 42 -12.83 -3.40 -2.37
CA LEU A 42 -14.26 -3.12 -2.49
C LEU A 42 -14.93 -3.88 -3.65
N ASN A 43 -14.15 -4.31 -4.63
CA ASN A 43 -14.65 -4.91 -5.88
C ASN A 43 -14.44 -6.42 -5.96
N HIS A 44 -13.79 -7.00 -4.95
CA HIS A 44 -13.39 -8.40 -4.96
C HIS A 44 -13.66 -9.06 -3.62
N ALA A 45 -13.88 -10.38 -3.63
CA ALA A 45 -13.95 -11.18 -2.41
C ALA A 45 -12.59 -11.23 -1.70
N GLU A 46 -12.59 -11.52 -0.39
CA GLU A 46 -11.39 -11.58 0.45
C GLU A 46 -10.29 -12.49 -0.12
N ALA A 47 -10.66 -13.62 -0.72
CA ALA A 47 -9.73 -14.53 -1.40
C ALA A 47 -8.87 -13.85 -2.50
N ARG A 48 -9.28 -12.67 -2.98
CA ARG A 48 -8.59 -11.88 -4.00
C ARG A 48 -7.95 -10.59 -3.46
N TYR A 49 -8.02 -10.31 -2.16
CA TYR A 49 -7.36 -9.13 -1.57
C TYR A 49 -5.85 -9.12 -1.81
N PHE A 50 -5.26 -10.32 -1.88
CA PHE A 50 -3.85 -10.47 -2.23
C PHE A 50 -3.49 -9.82 -3.57
N ALA A 51 -4.30 -10.06 -4.61
CA ALA A 51 -4.08 -9.48 -5.93
C ALA A 51 -4.26 -7.95 -5.91
N PHE A 52 -5.19 -7.46 -5.08
CA PHE A 52 -5.39 -6.03 -4.85
C PHE A 52 -4.17 -5.39 -4.19
N TRP A 53 -3.65 -5.94 -3.09
CA TRP A 53 -2.45 -5.40 -2.43
C TRP A 53 -1.22 -5.49 -3.31
N ARG A 54 -1.04 -6.58 -4.08
CA ARG A 54 0.02 -6.67 -5.09
C ARG A 54 -0.05 -5.49 -6.06
N HIS A 55 -1.25 -5.17 -6.56
CA HIS A 55 -1.43 -4.03 -7.47
C HIS A 55 -1.09 -2.70 -6.79
N GLN A 56 -1.51 -2.49 -5.55
CA GLN A 56 -1.17 -1.27 -4.79
C GLN A 56 0.34 -1.11 -4.60
N TRP A 57 1.04 -2.20 -4.27
CA TRP A 57 2.49 -2.19 -4.15
C TRP A 57 3.17 -1.87 -5.50
N GLN A 58 2.89 -2.65 -6.53
CA GLN A 58 3.54 -2.50 -7.83
C GLN A 58 3.27 -1.13 -8.47
N LYS A 59 2.05 -0.62 -8.34
CA LYS A 59 1.69 0.66 -8.96
C LYS A 59 2.15 1.86 -8.13
N HIS A 60 2.20 1.76 -6.80
CA HIS A 60 2.41 2.91 -5.92
C HIS A 60 3.56 2.71 -4.93
N GLY A 61 3.53 1.63 -4.14
CA GLY A 61 4.52 1.39 -3.09
C GLY A 61 5.95 1.25 -3.61
N SER A 62 6.15 0.65 -4.79
CA SER A 62 7.47 0.51 -5.43
C SER A 62 8.15 1.85 -5.71
N CYS A 63 7.40 2.94 -5.77
CA CYS A 63 7.92 4.28 -6.04
C CYS A 63 8.27 5.05 -4.75
N ALA A 64 8.01 4.47 -3.58
CA ALA A 64 8.25 5.10 -2.29
C ALA A 64 9.52 4.59 -1.58
N THR A 65 10.37 3.82 -2.27
CA THR A 65 11.54 3.16 -1.67
C THR A 65 12.63 4.12 -1.20
N ASP A 66 12.68 5.33 -1.76
CA ASP A 66 13.60 6.39 -1.31
C ASP A 66 13.19 6.98 0.05
N VAL A 67 11.97 6.71 0.53
CA VAL A 67 11.50 7.09 1.86
C VAL A 67 11.78 5.96 2.84
N PRO A 68 12.69 6.12 3.82
CA PRO A 68 13.12 5.00 4.68
C PRO A 68 11.99 4.28 5.42
N LYS A 69 10.94 5.01 5.82
CA LYS A 69 9.77 4.44 6.52
C LYS A 69 8.84 3.63 5.61
N LEU A 70 8.93 3.82 4.30
CA LEU A 70 8.10 3.15 3.30
C LEU A 70 8.89 2.13 2.47
N ASN A 71 10.20 2.05 2.67
CA ASN A 71 11.06 1.17 1.91
C ASN A 71 10.74 -0.31 2.18
N GLY A 72 10.29 -1.00 1.13
CA GLY A 72 9.91 -2.41 1.16
C GLY A 72 8.42 -2.65 1.42
N ILE A 73 7.94 -3.79 0.90
CA ILE A 73 6.53 -4.20 0.92
C ILE A 73 5.92 -4.07 2.33
N PHE A 74 6.54 -4.71 3.34
CA PHE A 74 6.01 -4.68 4.71
C PHE A 74 5.84 -3.26 5.24
N ASN A 75 6.89 -2.45 5.10
CA ASN A 75 6.94 -1.10 5.67
C ASN A 75 5.91 -0.18 5.04
N PHE A 76 5.68 -0.29 3.73
CA PHE A 76 4.64 0.46 3.05
C PHE A 76 3.25 0.15 3.59
N PHE A 77 2.89 -1.13 3.70
CA PHE A 77 1.57 -1.53 4.20
C PHE A 77 1.39 -1.22 5.68
N ASN A 78 2.40 -1.54 6.50
CA ASN A 78 2.37 -1.29 7.95
C ASN A 78 2.30 0.22 8.26
N SER A 79 3.06 1.05 7.54
CA SER A 79 3.01 2.51 7.70
C SER A 79 1.66 3.08 7.25
N THR A 80 1.07 2.54 6.18
CA THR A 80 -0.25 2.97 5.72
C THR A 80 -1.32 2.64 6.77
N LEU A 81 -1.28 1.44 7.36
CA LEU A 81 -2.15 1.07 8.48
C LEU A 81 -1.94 2.00 9.69
N ALA A 82 -0.69 2.29 10.05
CA ALA A 82 -0.38 3.19 11.16
C ALA A 82 -0.94 4.61 10.94
N ILE A 83 -0.85 5.15 9.71
CA ILE A 83 -1.45 6.44 9.34
C ILE A 83 -2.98 6.36 9.43
N TYR A 84 -3.58 5.28 8.89
CA TYR A 84 -5.02 5.06 8.97
C TYR A 84 -5.52 5.06 10.43
N HIS A 85 -4.84 4.34 11.32
CA HIS A 85 -5.18 4.31 12.74
C HIS A 85 -5.00 5.66 13.44
N LYS A 86 -3.95 6.41 13.07
CA LYS A 86 -3.64 7.70 13.71
C LYS A 86 -4.64 8.80 13.32
N TYR A 87 -5.14 8.79 12.09
CA TYR A 87 -6.00 9.84 11.54
C TYR A 87 -7.37 9.29 11.16
N ASN A 88 -7.89 8.33 11.92
CA ASN A 88 -9.16 7.71 11.63
C ASN A 88 -10.29 8.77 11.62
N ILE A 89 -10.71 9.19 10.42
CA ILE A 89 -11.70 10.28 10.19
C ILE A 89 -13.15 9.89 10.50
N PHE A 90 -13.35 8.71 11.08
CA PHE A 90 -14.65 8.18 11.49
C PHE A 90 -14.79 8.13 13.02
N GLU A 91 -13.85 8.71 13.75
CA GLU A 91 -13.99 9.14 15.15
C GLU A 91 -14.20 10.66 15.23
#